data_AF-A0AA39MSR8-F1
#
_entry.id   AF-A0AA39MSR8-F1
#
_cell.length_a   1.000
_cell.length_b   1.000
_cell.length_c   1.000
_cell.angle_alpha   90.00
_cell.angle_beta   90.00
_cell.angle_gamma   90.00
#
_symmetry.space_group_name_H-M   'P 1'
#
loop_
_entity.id
_entity.type
_entity.pdbx_description
1 polymer ?
#
loop_
_entity_poly.entity_id
_entity_poly.type
_entity_poly.pdbx_seq_one_letter_code
_entity_poly.pdbx_strand_id
1 'polypeptide(L)'
;MPNQYLPLVPEELIRPRLEVLWRMEGGMSDIVMCEELQKVFDMSNLSSFKRMRKHMGFLSTRQQRHTVETIAEPMEELREHFPKAGFFELKKHLRIDHNLLFLSADFNKSGKVALWAKYWVSQAVYT
;
A
#
# COMPACT_ATOMS: atom_id res chain seq x y z
N MET A 1 -24.73 21.10 15.57
CA MET A 1 -24.05 21.14 14.26
C MET A 1 -22.57 21.03 14.52
N PRO A 2 -21.83 20.07 13.93
CA PRO A 2 -20.37 20.05 14.08
C PRO A 2 -19.80 21.36 13.52
N ASN A 3 -18.92 21.99 14.28
CA ASN A 3 -18.38 23.31 14.00
C ASN A 3 -17.62 23.33 12.65
N GLN A 4 -18.12 24.10 11.68
CA GLN A 4 -17.59 24.18 10.31
C GLN A 4 -16.28 24.97 10.20
N TYR A 5 -15.90 25.70 11.25
CA TYR A 5 -14.72 26.57 11.28
C TYR A 5 -13.51 25.94 11.97
N LEU A 6 -13.60 24.66 12.38
CA LEU A 6 -12.44 23.95 12.88
C LEU A 6 -11.42 23.83 11.74
N PRO A 7 -10.20 24.37 11.91
CA PRO A 7 -9.15 24.12 10.94
C PRO A 7 -8.95 22.61 10.82
N LEU A 8 -8.77 22.12 9.60
CA LEU A 8 -8.32 20.75 9.40
C LEU A 8 -7.04 20.57 10.23
N VAL A 9 -6.98 19.47 10.98
CA VAL A 9 -5.79 19.13 11.76
C VAL A 9 -4.57 19.19 10.82
N PRO A 10 -3.49 19.88 11.21
CA PRO A 10 -2.31 20.01 10.36
C PRO A 10 -1.80 18.65 9.88
N GLU A 11 -1.52 18.55 8.58
CA GLU A 11 -1.03 17.32 7.93
C GLU A 11 0.23 16.78 8.62
N GLU A 12 1.11 17.67 9.08
CA GLU A 12 2.35 17.33 9.78
C GLU A 12 2.13 16.52 11.06
N LEU A 13 1.00 16.72 11.76
CA LEU A 13 0.68 15.99 12.98
C LEU A 13 0.06 14.62 12.69
N ILE A 14 -0.75 14.53 11.64
CA ILE A 14 -1.47 13.30 11.29
C ILE A 14 -0.55 12.32 10.55
N ARG A 15 0.30 12.84 9.66
CA ARG A 15 1.11 12.04 8.74
C ARG A 15 1.95 10.96 9.43
N PRO A 16 2.71 11.22 10.51
CA PRO A 16 3.49 10.19 11.18
C PRO A 16 2.61 9.03 11.69
N ARG A 17 1.44 9.36 12.25
CA ARG A 17 0.51 8.34 12.75
C ARG A 17 -0.13 7.55 11.61
N LEU A 18 -0.51 8.24 10.54
CA LEU A 18 -1.05 7.61 9.34
C LEU A 18 -0.02 6.68 8.68
N GLU A 19 1.26 7.07 8.61
CA GLU A 19 2.33 6.22 8.07
C GLU A 19 2.48 4.92 8.86
N VAL A 20 2.43 4.99 10.18
CA VAL A 20 2.46 3.80 11.04
C VAL A 20 1.27 2.88 10.75
N LEU A 21 0.05 3.42 10.77
CA LEU A 21 -1.17 2.66 10.48
C LEU A 21 -1.15 2.09 9.05
N TRP A 22 -0.62 2.85 8.09
CA TRP A 22 -0.50 2.47 6.70
C TRP A 22 0.55 1.40 6.46
N ARG A 23 1.57 1.29 7.31
CA ARG A 23 2.59 0.23 7.24
C ARG A 23 2.23 -1.00 8.07
N MET A 24 1.16 -0.96 8.87
CA MET A 24 0.74 -2.11 9.67
C MET A 24 0.43 -3.35 8.81
N GLU A 25 0.89 -4.48 9.33
CA GLU A 25 0.74 -5.81 8.74
C GLU A 25 -0.74 -6.21 8.64
N GLY A 26 -1.10 -6.91 7.57
CA GLY A 26 -2.49 -7.31 7.29
C GLY A 26 -3.34 -6.29 6.51
N GLY A 27 -2.90 -5.02 6.42
CA GLY A 27 -3.61 -4.02 5.63
C GLY A 27 -4.87 -3.52 6.35
N MET A 28 -4.77 -2.34 6.94
CA MET A 28 -5.90 -1.73 7.64
C MET A 28 -6.85 -1.07 6.64
N SER A 29 -8.16 -1.23 6.82
CA SER A 29 -9.15 -0.59 5.95
C SER A 29 -9.21 0.92 6.23
N ASP A 30 -9.65 1.70 5.24
CA ASP A 30 -9.85 3.14 5.40
C ASP A 30 -10.78 3.48 6.58
N ILE A 31 -11.74 2.60 6.90
CA ILE A 31 -12.67 2.79 8.01
C ILE A 31 -11.93 2.69 9.33
N VAL A 32 -11.19 1.60 9.55
CA VAL A 32 -10.46 1.35 10.79
C VAL A 32 -9.35 2.40 10.98
N MET A 33 -8.63 2.77 9.92
CA MET A 33 -7.63 3.85 10.01
C MET A 33 -8.26 5.19 10.41
N CYS A 34 -9.43 5.51 9.86
CA CYS A 34 -10.17 6.71 10.23
C CYS A 34 -10.60 6.69 11.70
N GLU A 35 -11.12 5.57 12.18
CA GLU A 35 -11.51 5.37 13.59
C GLU A 35 -10.31 5.50 14.54
N GLU A 36 -9.17 4.89 14.20
CA GLU A 36 -7.95 4.99 15.00
C GLU A 36 -7.40 6.41 15.07
N LEU A 37 -7.47 7.17 13.98
CA LEU A 37 -7.05 8.57 13.97
C LEU A 37 -8.04 9.46 14.72
N GLN A 38 -9.34 9.16 14.68
CA GLN A 38 -10.38 9.89 15.43
C GLN A 38 -10.24 9.75 16.95
N LYS A 39 -9.57 8.71 17.46
CA LYS A 39 -9.28 8.59 18.90
C LYS A 39 -8.29 9.62 19.42
N VAL A 40 -7.43 10.15 18.54
CA VAL A 40 -6.32 11.04 18.89
C VAL A 40 -6.55 12.46 18.38
N PHE A 41 -7.19 12.58 17.22
CA PHE A 41 -7.43 13.84 16.54
C PHE A 41 -8.93 14.04 16.33
N ASP A 42 -9.42 15.25 16.56
CA ASP A 42 -10.78 15.67 16.18
C ASP A 42 -10.86 15.82 14.64
N MET A 43 -10.81 14.69 13.93
CA MET A 43 -10.91 14.66 12.48
C MET A 43 -12.36 14.55 12.00
N SER A 44 -12.60 15.23 10.89
CA SER A 44 -13.79 15.08 10.05
C SER A 44 -14.00 13.62 9.57
N ASN A 45 -15.26 13.32 9.23
CA ASN A 45 -15.76 12.06 8.67
C ASN A 45 -14.88 11.36 7.60
N LEU A 46 -15.16 10.07 7.37
CA LEU A 46 -14.42 9.18 6.45
C LEU A 46 -14.14 9.76 5.06
N SER A 47 -15.04 10.57 4.50
CA SER A 47 -14.85 11.20 3.20
C SER A 47 -13.70 12.21 3.21
N SER A 48 -13.60 13.01 4.26
CA SER A 48 -12.53 14.00 4.45
C SER A 48 -11.21 13.31 4.72
N PHE A 49 -11.20 12.25 5.53
CA PHE A 49 -10.04 11.37 5.70
C PHE A 49 -9.53 10.82 4.36
N LYS A 50 -10.41 10.27 3.52
CA LYS A 50 -10.04 9.73 2.20
C LYS A 50 -9.43 10.79 1.29
N ARG A 51 -9.94 12.02 1.34
CA ARG A 51 -9.40 13.15 0.55
C ARG A 51 -8.01 13.55 1.02
N MET A 52 -7.83 13.68 2.33
CA MET A 52 -6.54 13.99 2.96
C MET A 52 -5.51 12.90 2.69
N ARG A 53 -5.87 11.63 2.91
CA ARG A 53 -5.02 10.46 2.63
C ARG A 53 -4.52 10.45 1.18
N LYS A 54 -5.41 10.75 0.22
CA LYS A 54 -5.07 10.86 -1.20
C LYS A 54 -4.10 12.02 -1.46
N HIS A 55 -4.30 13.17 -0.83
CA HIS A 55 -3.40 14.32 -0.95
C HIS A 55 -1.99 14.00 -0.44
N MET A 56 -1.90 13.23 0.64
CA MET A 56 -0.64 12.77 1.23
C MET A 56 0.06 11.66 0.43
N GLY A 57 -0.51 11.17 -0.68
CA GLY A 57 0.09 10.13 -1.54
C GLY A 57 -0.11 8.69 -1.05
N PHE A 58 -0.88 8.48 0.03
CA PHE A 58 -1.31 7.13 0.44
C PHE A 58 -2.46 6.69 -0.45
N LEU A 59 -2.16 6.14 -1.62
CA LEU A 59 -3.18 5.77 -2.62
C LEU A 59 -3.64 4.32 -2.41
N SER A 60 -4.92 4.05 -2.69
CA SER A 60 -5.36 2.64 -2.78
C SER A 60 -4.83 1.97 -4.06
N THR A 61 -4.76 0.63 -4.09
CA THR A 61 -4.27 -0.12 -5.25
C THR A 61 -4.91 0.31 -6.58
N ARG A 62 -6.22 0.54 -6.60
CA ARG A 62 -6.92 0.99 -7.81
C ARG A 62 -6.53 2.40 -8.27
N GLN A 63 -6.16 3.26 -7.32
CA GLN A 63 -5.77 4.65 -7.58
C GLN A 63 -4.30 4.77 -7.99
N GLN A 64 -3.49 3.82 -7.55
CA GLN A 64 -2.07 3.73 -7.89
C GLN A 64 -1.81 3.47 -9.37
N ARG A 65 -2.72 2.74 -10.05
CA ARG A 65 -2.67 2.48 -11.51
C ARG A 65 -1.33 1.92 -11.99
N HIS A 66 -0.66 1.13 -11.14
CA HIS A 66 0.60 0.51 -11.51
C HIS A 66 0.42 -0.45 -12.69
N THR A 67 1.40 -0.43 -13.60
CA THR A 67 1.56 -1.41 -14.66
C THR A 67 2.62 -2.43 -14.24
N VAL A 68 2.72 -3.54 -14.97
CA VAL A 68 3.76 -4.55 -14.75
C VAL A 68 5.15 -3.93 -14.84
N GLU A 69 5.36 -3.03 -15.81
CA GLU A 69 6.63 -2.34 -16.03
C GLU A 69 7.02 -1.48 -14.82
N THR A 70 6.07 -0.75 -14.22
CA THR A 70 6.35 0.10 -13.03
C THR A 70 6.62 -0.69 -11.74
N ILE A 71 6.31 -1.98 -11.72
CA ILE A 71 6.51 -2.85 -10.54
C ILE A 71 7.77 -3.71 -10.71
N ALA A 72 8.23 -3.91 -11.95
CA ALA A 72 9.36 -4.79 -12.24
C ALA A 72 10.63 -4.37 -11.49
N GLU A 73 11.02 -3.10 -11.61
CA GLU A 73 12.21 -2.55 -10.94
C GLU A 73 12.15 -2.68 -9.41
N PRO A 74 11.10 -2.22 -8.70
CA PRO A 74 10.93 -2.49 -7.27
C PRO A 74 10.99 -3.97 -6.89
N MET A 75 10.52 -4.86 -7.76
CA MET A 75 10.58 -6.30 -7.49
C MET A 75 11.96 -6.92 -7.68
N GLU A 76 12.73 -6.44 -8.65
CA GLU A 76 14.11 -6.87 -8.85
C GLU A 76 14.96 -6.46 -7.65
N GLU A 77 14.87 -5.21 -7.22
CA GLU A 77 15.55 -4.72 -6.01
C GLU A 77 15.21 -5.56 -4.77
N LEU A 78 13.91 -5.82 -4.53
CA LEU A 78 13.49 -6.64 -3.40
C LEU A 78 13.98 -8.08 -3.49
N ARG A 79 14.13 -8.64 -4.70
CA ARG A 79 14.61 -10.00 -4.88
C ARG A 79 16.11 -10.11 -4.64
N GLU A 80 16.88 -9.09 -5.00
CA GLU A 80 18.31 -8.99 -4.66
C GLU A 80 18.52 -8.92 -3.15
N HIS A 81 17.71 -8.11 -2.45
CA HIS A 81 17.80 -7.95 -1.00
C HIS A 81 17.26 -9.15 -0.23
N PHE A 82 16.19 -9.79 -0.74
CA PHE A 82 15.51 -10.91 -0.10
C PHE A 82 15.39 -12.13 -1.04
N PRO A 83 16.50 -12.81 -1.36
CA PRO A 83 16.51 -13.88 -2.36
C PRO A 83 15.69 -15.11 -1.95
N LYS A 84 15.53 -15.34 -0.64
CA LYS A 84 14.74 -16.45 -0.08
C LYS A 84 13.30 -16.07 0.27
N ALA A 85 12.93 -14.80 0.10
CA ALA A 85 11.62 -14.35 0.53
C ALA A 85 10.49 -14.98 -0.28
N GLY A 86 9.45 -15.38 0.43
CA GLY A 86 8.22 -15.89 -0.16
C GLY A 86 7.35 -14.76 -0.72
N PHE A 87 6.28 -15.12 -1.43
CA PHE A 87 5.34 -14.15 -2.01
C PHE A 87 4.79 -13.14 -0.99
N PHE A 88 4.39 -13.61 0.20
CA PHE A 88 3.82 -12.74 1.22
C PHE A 88 4.83 -11.74 1.80
N GLU A 89 6.09 -12.14 1.91
CA GLU A 89 7.18 -11.30 2.40
C GLU A 89 7.53 -10.24 1.36
N LEU A 90 7.70 -10.62 0.09
CA LEU A 90 7.95 -9.69 -1.01
C LEU A 90 6.81 -8.67 -1.14
N LYS A 91 5.55 -9.12 -1.02
CA LYS A 91 4.39 -8.23 -1.00
C LYS A 91 4.40 -7.25 0.17
N LYS A 92 4.85 -7.69 1.35
CA LYS A 92 5.01 -6.83 2.52
C LYS A 92 6.07 -5.76 2.28
N HIS A 93 7.23 -6.16 1.76
CA HIS A 93 8.33 -5.24 1.44
C HIS A 93 7.96 -4.22 0.35
N LEU A 94 7.28 -4.64 -0.72
CA LEU A 94 6.74 -3.72 -1.74
C LEU A 94 5.93 -2.57 -1.15
N ARG A 95 5.12 -2.87 -0.14
CA ARG A 95 4.27 -1.88 0.52
C ARG A 95 5.06 -0.98 1.46
N ILE A 96 6.01 -1.52 2.21
CA ILE A 96 6.78 -0.75 3.21
C ILE A 96 7.81 0.14 2.53
N ASP A 97 8.57 -0.45 1.59
CA ASP A 97 9.77 0.15 1.01
C ASP A 97 9.43 1.03 -0.20
N HIS A 98 8.46 0.60 -1.02
CA HIS A 98 8.08 1.32 -2.24
C HIS A 98 6.67 1.95 -2.19
N ASN A 99 5.94 1.82 -1.07
CA ASN A 99 4.56 2.27 -0.93
C ASN A 99 3.60 1.70 -2.01
N LEU A 100 3.90 0.51 -2.55
CA LEU A 100 3.13 -0.15 -3.59
C LEU A 100 2.14 -1.15 -2.96
N LEU A 101 0.84 -1.00 -3.23
CA LEU A 101 -0.16 -1.95 -2.76
C LEU A 101 -0.67 -2.81 -3.90
N PHE A 102 -0.60 -4.12 -3.73
CA PHE A 102 -0.99 -5.10 -4.73
C PHE A 102 -2.21 -5.94 -4.28
N LEU A 103 -3.25 -6.03 -5.12
CA LEU A 103 -4.35 -6.99 -4.91
C LEU A 103 -3.92 -8.35 -5.43
N SER A 104 -4.16 -9.41 -4.66
CA SER A 104 -3.93 -10.80 -5.12
C SER A 104 -4.68 -11.11 -6.42
N ALA A 105 -5.81 -10.45 -6.67
CA ALA A 105 -6.61 -10.58 -7.89
C ALA A 105 -5.97 -9.93 -9.13
N ASP A 106 -5.15 -8.89 -8.97
CA ASP A 106 -4.48 -8.23 -10.10
C ASP A 106 -3.34 -9.10 -10.66
N PHE A 107 -2.85 -10.05 -9.86
CA PHE A 107 -1.97 -11.14 -10.29
C PHE A 107 -2.66 -12.07 -11.30
N ASN A 108 -4.00 -12.22 -11.23
CA ASN A 108 -4.74 -13.17 -12.06
C ASN A 108 -5.35 -12.54 -13.33
N LYS A 109 -5.64 -11.23 -13.30
CA LYS A 109 -6.34 -10.54 -14.40
C LYS A 109 -5.49 -10.22 -15.63
N SER A 110 -4.16 -10.12 -15.49
CA SER A 110 -3.30 -9.73 -16.61
C SER A 110 -2.92 -10.89 -17.51
N GLY A 111 -3.17 -12.16 -17.14
CA GLY A 111 -2.76 -13.35 -17.90
C GLY A 111 -1.24 -13.53 -18.09
N LYS A 112 -0.45 -12.46 -17.86
CA LYS A 112 1.00 -12.38 -18.01
C LYS A 112 1.75 -12.80 -16.75
N VAL A 113 1.05 -13.00 -15.65
CA VAL A 113 1.66 -13.54 -14.43
C VAL A 113 1.83 -15.06 -14.50
N ALA A 114 0.99 -15.76 -15.27
CA ALA A 114 1.31 -17.12 -15.66
C ALA A 114 2.64 -17.17 -16.42
N LEU A 115 3.03 -16.11 -17.15
CA LEU A 115 4.33 -16.02 -17.83
C LEU A 115 5.47 -15.72 -16.85
N TRP A 116 5.29 -14.82 -15.88
CA TRP A 116 6.35 -14.50 -14.90
C TRP A 116 6.54 -15.57 -13.84
N ALA A 117 5.47 -16.18 -13.32
CA ALA A 117 5.55 -17.35 -12.44
C ALA A 117 6.07 -18.61 -13.18
N LYS A 118 5.76 -18.80 -14.48
CA LYS A 118 6.36 -19.87 -15.31
C LYS A 118 7.84 -19.60 -15.62
N TYR A 119 8.22 -18.36 -15.90
CA TYR A 119 9.64 -17.97 -16.04
C TYR A 119 10.42 -18.25 -14.75
N TRP A 120 9.78 -18.05 -13.60
CA TRP A 120 10.35 -18.30 -12.27
C TRP A 120 10.47 -19.78 -11.88
N VAL A 121 9.48 -20.64 -12.20
CA VAL A 121 9.62 -22.09 -12.01
C VAL A 121 10.74 -22.65 -12.90
N SER A 122 10.98 -22.07 -14.07
CA SER A 122 12.05 -22.51 -14.98
C SER A 122 13.46 -22.10 -14.54
N GLN A 123 13.62 -21.03 -13.76
CA GLN A 123 14.92 -20.55 -13.27
C GLN A 123 15.31 -21.15 -11.91
N ALA A 124 14.35 -21.62 -11.12
CA ALA A 124 14.61 -22.31 -9.84
C ALA A 124 15.03 -23.79 -9.99
N VAL A 125 15.09 -24.32 -11.22
CA VAL A 125 15.47 -25.73 -11.52
C VAL A 125 16.94 -25.85 -11.98
N TYR A 126 17.68 -24.75 -12.08
CA TYR A 126 19.10 -24.75 -12.49
C TYR A 126 20.06 -24.16 -11.45
N THR A 127 19.84 -24.46 -10.17
CA THR A 127 20.85 -24.35 -9.11
C THR A 127 20.87 -25.61 -8.28
#